data_AF-F5YE68-F1
#
_entry.id   AF-F5YE68-F1
#
_cell.length_a   1.000
_cell.length_b   1.000
_cell.length_c   1.000
_cell.angle_alpha   90.00
_cell.angle_beta   90.00
_cell.angle_gamma   90.00
#
_symmetry.space_group_name_H-M   'P 1'
#
loop_
_entity.id
_entity.type
_entity.pdbx_description
1 polymer ?
#
loop_
_entity_poly.entity_id
_entity_poly.type
_entity_poly.pdbx_seq_one_letter_code
_entity_poly.pdbx_strand_id
1 'polypeptide(L)'
;MLRSLSGFDFESTVSGYNADRGICLKTYDFFKGMAYGQLSGCLSVREIENSMKAIGKRLYHAELQQMKRSTFLRPVKCCIGAWP
;
A
#
# COMPACT_ATOMS: atom_id res chain seq x y z
N MET A 1 -9.86 -18.47 8.75
CA MET A 1 -10.31 -17.31 9.55
C MET A 1 -9.27 -16.22 9.42
N LEU A 2 -9.55 -15.15 8.69
CA LEU A 2 -8.73 -13.93 8.74
C LEU A 2 -9.01 -13.29 10.11
N ARG A 3 -8.03 -13.31 11.02
CA ARG A 3 -8.11 -12.52 12.26
C ARG A 3 -8.19 -11.06 11.86
N SER A 4 -9.10 -10.29 12.46
CA SER A 4 -9.13 -8.84 12.28
C SER A 4 -7.86 -8.26 12.89
N LEU A 5 -6.89 -7.93 12.05
CA LEU A 5 -5.73 -7.17 12.48
C LEU A 5 -6.16 -5.71 12.54
N SER A 6 -5.95 -5.04 13.69
CA SER A 6 -6.20 -3.60 13.76
C SER A 6 -5.15 -2.86 12.92
N GLY A 7 -5.50 -1.68 12.40
CA GLY A 7 -4.52 -0.82 11.71
C GLY A 7 -3.32 -0.50 12.61
N PHE A 8 -3.54 -0.38 13.92
CA PHE A 8 -2.50 -0.17 14.90
C PHE A 8 -1.50 -1.34 14.98
N ASP A 9 -1.99 -2.58 15.01
CA ASP A 9 -1.12 -3.77 15.05
C ASP A 9 -0.30 -3.89 13.75
N PHE A 10 -0.90 -3.52 12.61
CA PHE A 10 -0.21 -3.47 11.33
C PHE A 10 0.93 -2.44 11.35
N GLU A 11 0.64 -1.20 11.74
CA GLU A 11 1.64 -0.13 11.82
C GLU A 11 2.73 -0.43 12.84
N SER A 12 2.37 -1.00 14.00
CA SER A 12 3.32 -1.44 15.02
C SER A 12 4.29 -2.49 14.48
N THR A 13 3.77 -3.46 13.72
CA THR A 13 4.59 -4.50 13.07
C THR A 13 5.52 -3.89 12.02
N VAL A 14 5.01 -3.03 11.13
CA VAL A 14 5.79 -2.34 10.09
C VAL A 14 6.92 -1.51 10.72
N SER A 15 6.63 -0.79 11.81
CA SER A 15 7.62 -0.02 12.57
C SER A 15 8.65 -0.94 13.25
N GLY A 16 8.22 -2.06 13.83
CA GLY A 16 9.11 -3.03 14.47
C GLY A 16 10.14 -3.65 13.52
N TYR A 17 9.75 -3.84 12.25
CA TYR A 17 10.65 -4.30 11.19
C TYR A 17 11.39 -3.17 10.45
N ASN A 18 11.21 -1.91 10.87
CA ASN A 18 11.76 -0.72 10.19
C ASN A 18 11.45 -0.68 8.68
N ALA A 19 10.34 -1.28 8.25
CA ALA A 19 10.00 -1.42 6.83
C ALA A 19 9.80 -0.04 6.17
N ASP A 20 9.31 0.95 6.94
CA ASP A 20 9.08 2.32 6.50
C ASP A 20 10.32 3.24 6.57
N ARG A 21 11.50 2.71 6.93
CA ARG A 21 12.71 3.52 7.06
C ARG A 21 13.22 3.98 5.69
N GLY A 22 13.15 5.28 5.43
CA GLY A 22 13.69 5.89 4.21
C GLY A 22 12.79 5.79 2.98
N ILE A 23 11.52 5.42 3.15
CA ILE A 23 10.52 5.45 2.06
C ILE A 23 9.59 6.67 2.17
N CYS A 24 9.19 7.20 1.02
CA CYS A 24 8.22 8.30 0.92
C CYS A 24 6.76 7.84 1.07
N LEU A 25 6.48 6.54 0.99
CA LEU A 25 5.14 5.99 1.10
C LEU A 25 5.15 4.92 2.20
N LYS A 26 4.20 5.01 3.13
CA LYS A 26 4.04 4.00 4.18
C LYS A 26 3.63 2.66 3.58
N THR A 27 4.11 1.57 4.15
CA THR A 27 3.73 0.21 3.76
C THR A 27 2.23 -0.01 3.88
N TYR A 28 1.58 0.67 4.83
CA TYR A 28 0.13 0.61 5.00
C TYR A 28 -0.63 1.25 3.82
N ASP A 29 -0.16 2.38 3.31
CA ASP A 29 -0.77 3.03 2.14
C ASP A 29 -0.61 2.16 0.88
N PHE A 30 0.57 1.53 0.72
CA PHE A 30 0.81 0.56 -0.34
C PHE A 30 -0.18 -0.60 -0.28
N PHE A 31 -0.37 -1.17 0.91
CA PHE A 31 -1.32 -2.25 1.14
C PHE A 31 -2.76 -1.83 0.80
N LYS A 32 -3.21 -0.66 1.26
CA LYS A 32 -4.54 -0.12 0.93
C LYS A 32 -4.73 0.03 -0.60
N GLY A 33 -3.71 0.46 -1.33
CA GLY A 33 -3.76 0.59 -2.79
C GLY A 33 -3.87 -0.74 -3.52
N MET A 34 -3.13 -1.75 -3.06
CA MET A 34 -3.22 -3.11 -3.60
C MET A 34 -4.57 -3.76 -3.29
N ALA A 35 -5.07 -3.59 -2.06
CA ALA A 35 -6.39 -4.06 -1.65
C ALA A 35 -7.50 -3.40 -2.47
N TYR A 36 -7.41 -2.09 -2.72
CA TYR A 36 -8.31 -1.38 -3.62
C TYR A 36 -8.32 -2.00 -5.02
N GLY A 37 -7.14 -2.31 -5.57
CA GLY A 37 -7.02 -2.94 -6.89
C GLY A 37 -7.73 -4.30 -6.95
N GLN A 38 -7.55 -5.14 -5.93
CA GLN A 38 -8.23 -6.44 -5.82
C GLN A 38 -9.75 -6.28 -5.71
N LEU A 39 -10.24 -5.39 -4.85
CA LEU A 39 -11.67 -5.15 -4.65
C LEU A 39 -12.33 -4.52 -5.88
N SER A 40 -11.58 -3.73 -6.65
CA SER A 40 -12.07 -3.07 -7.87
C SER A 40 -11.93 -3.95 -9.11
N GLY A 41 -11.41 -5.18 -8.99
CA GLY A 41 -11.19 -6.09 -10.11
C GLY A 41 -10.14 -5.60 -11.12
N CYS A 42 -9.22 -4.74 -10.71
CA CYS A 42 -8.13 -4.29 -11.58
C CYS A 42 -7.13 -5.43 -11.81
N LEU A 43 -6.81 -5.69 -13.08
CA LEU A 43 -5.90 -6.76 -13.52
C LEU A 43 -4.46 -6.25 -13.68
N SER A 44 -4.25 -4.93 -13.67
CA SER A 44 -2.92 -4.35 -13.78
C SER A 44 -2.74 -3.11 -12.90
N VAL A 45 -1.48 -2.81 -12.55
CA VAL A 45 -1.09 -1.59 -11.84
C VAL A 45 -1.55 -0.32 -12.57
N ARG A 46 -1.58 -0.36 -13.91
CA ARG A 46 -2.04 0.77 -14.73
C ARG A 46 -3.54 1.00 -14.58
N GLU A 47 -4.32 -0.06 -14.47
CA GLU A 47 -5.76 0.03 -14.20
C GLU A 47 -6.02 0.55 -12.79
N ILE A 48 -5.24 0.12 -11.81
CA ILE A 48 -5.33 0.65 -10.43
C ILE A 48 -5.09 2.17 -10.45
N GLU A 49 -3.99 2.63 -11.04
CA GLU A 49 -3.67 4.06 -11.14
C GLU A 49 -4.77 4.85 -11.86
N ASN A 50 -5.25 4.36 -13.01
CA ASN A 50 -6.30 5.02 -13.78
C ASN A 50 -7.63 5.08 -13.03
N SER A 51 -8.00 3.97 -12.37
CA SER A 51 -9.20 3.85 -11.57
C SER A 51 -9.16 4.81 -10.37
N MET A 52 -8.06 4.81 -9.61
CA MET A 52 -7.83 5.76 -8.51
C MET A 52 -7.84 7.21 -8.98
N LYS A 53 -7.29 7.51 -10.17
CA LYS A 53 -7.35 8.84 -10.77
C LYS A 53 -8.78 9.27 -11.09
N ALA A 54 -9.59 8.36 -11.64
CA ALA A 54 -10.99 8.63 -11.97
C ALA A 54 -11.84 8.91 -10.71
N ILE A 55 -11.59 8.17 -9.62
CA ILE A 55 -12.28 8.37 -8.35
C ILE A 55 -11.54 9.30 -7.37
N GLY A 56 -10.53 10.04 -7.83
CA GLY A 56 -9.60 10.78 -6.96
C GLY A 56 -10.28 11.71 -5.95
N LYS A 57 -11.39 12.36 -6.36
CA LYS A 57 -12.21 13.21 -5.48
C LYS A 57 -12.92 12.47 -4.36
N ARG A 58 -13.08 11.14 -4.43
CA ARG A 58 -13.76 10.31 -3.43
C ARG A 58 -12.79 9.50 -2.58
N LEU A 59 -11.51 9.42 -2.97
CA LEU A 59 -10.48 8.67 -2.24
C LEU A 59 -10.27 9.19 -0.81
N TYR A 60 -10.43 10.49 -0.58
CA TYR A 60 -10.24 11.08 0.75
C TYR A 60 -11.25 10.54 1.79
N HIS A 61 -12.46 10.17 1.37
CA HIS A 61 -13.45 9.56 2.27
C HIS A 61 -13.09 8.14 2.70
N ALA A 62 -12.21 7.48 1.95
CA ALA A 62 -11.73 6.13 2.22
C ALA A 62 -10.31 6.13 2.83
N GLU A 63 -9.81 7.30 3.27
CA GLU A 63 -8.42 7.49 3.74
C GLU A 63 -7.38 6.91 2.76
N LEU A 64 -7.68 7.02 1.47
CA LEU A 64 -6.84 6.58 0.38
C LEU A 64 -6.24 7.79 -0.31
N GLN A 65 -4.97 7.68 -0.71
CA GLN A 65 -4.32 8.66 -1.56
C GLN A 65 -4.18 8.12 -2.97
N GLN A 66 -4.24 9.02 -3.96
CA GLN A 66 -3.98 8.64 -5.33
C GLN A 66 -2.51 8.21 -5.49
N MET A 67 -2.30 6.93 -5.78
CA MET A 67 -0.96 6.38 -5.98
C MET A 67 -0.57 6.40 -7.45
N LYS A 68 0.69 6.74 -7.73
CA LYS A 68 1.27 6.66 -9.07
C LYS A 68 1.73 5.24 -9.35
N ARG A 69 1.79 4.83 -10.63
CA ARG A 69 2.36 3.52 -11.01
C ARG A 69 3.79 3.32 -10.50
N SER A 70 4.60 4.38 -10.47
CA SER A 70 5.97 4.32 -9.94
C SER A 70 6.04 4.02 -8.45
N THR A 71 4.93 4.17 -7.72
CA THR A 71 4.80 3.80 -6.31
C THR A 71 4.66 2.28 -6.16
N PHE A 72 3.88 1.63 -7.03
CA PHE A 72 3.71 0.17 -7.04
C PHE A 72 4.97 -0.58 -7.51
N LEU A 73 5.73 0.03 -8.42
CA LEU A 73 6.95 -0.54 -9.00
C LEU A 73 8.21 -0.20 -8.21
N ARG A 74 8.11 0.58 -7.13
CA ARG A 74 9.23 0.80 -6.23
C ARG A 74 9.18 -0.35 -5.22
N PRO A 75 9.94 -1.44 -5.40
CA PRO A 75 10.06 -2.42 -4.34
C PRO A 75 10.54 -1.65 -3.11
N VAL A 76 9.90 -1.93 -1.97
CA VAL A 76 10.40 -1.58 -0.64
C VAL A 76 11.88 -1.93 -0.66
N LYS A 77 12.73 -0.93 -0.84
CA LYS A 77 14.17 -1.12 -1.05
C LYS A 77 14.80 -1.22 0.33
N CYS A 78 14.36 -2.20 1.11
CA CYS A 78 14.90 -2.51 2.42
C CYS A 78 14.92 -4.03 2.59
N CYS A 79 16.16 -4.54 2.64
CA CYS A 79 16.56 -5.84 3.20
C CYS A 79 16.34 -7.09 2.34
N ILE A 80 17.07 -7.21 1.22
CA ILE A 80 17.84 -8.44 0.99
C ILE A 80 19.15 -8.25 1.75
N GLY A 81 19.12 -8.56 3.04
CA GLY A 81 20.24 -8.42 3.96
C GLY A 81 19.81 -8.94 5.31
N ALA A 82 20.35 -10.10 5.69
CA ALA A 82 20.09 -10.86 6.91
C ALA A 82 18.77 -11.66 6.95
N TRP A 83 18.78 -12.81 6.27
CA TRP A 83 18.26 -14.04 6.88
C TRP A 83 19.47 -14.82 7.44
N PRO A 84 19.37 -15.45 8.62
CA PRO A 84 20.43 -16.33 9.15
C PRO A 84 20.65 -17.55 8.26
#